data_AF-A0A6A8ADU0-F1
#
_entry.id   AF-A0A6A8ADU0-F1
#
_cell.length_a   1.000
_cell.length_b   1.000
_cell.length_c   1.000
_cell.angle_alpha   90.00
_cell.angle_beta   90.00
_cell.angle_gamma   90.00
#
_symmetry.space_group_name_H-M   'P 1'
#
loop_
_entity.id
_entity.type
_entity.pdbx_description
1 polymer ?
#
loop_
_entity_poly.entity_id
_entity_poly.type
_entity_poly.pdbx_seq_one_letter_code
_entity_poly.pdbx_strand_id
1 'polypeptide(L)'
;MTTRRYQSDTPRIDWDEVIYNFLLITFILFAIRDGLTGSIRYLFQLLHVSFLWFVPDLMSFVAMGLFFYQQFFVKKNAIGMYLCYIFILSTITSIFFMNNSAFSLFSSIKMFIPMFVGFCFYGRSVTERQWVRAVLIVICGASVLGLLANPYVEYPWVGQTISSFGMEREATKLWWQEGGIRYGGLAGDSTMAAYMVIFIFILLSPHYSFLTNVICLPIILWAIQVSTSKTALGVYFLYVGIYFTVYFLRDRALNIAFLRLVAKWSFVCLLVPPLLMLMFYGAELGKVSSSLFSLQDRIDNTWPGPFQTVAEIFPAGVVFGCGLGCFSYPMDYTALSEYNLPLDNFYMSTLIMMGMPFVLFVVMQFLMVRHARDPVKLSLMTMFNFYSITIQCYGPSYATLMFGYIFSEMFGYHVRNKSRVPQQPKLKPMGQGGAEPGLANAQADMVPRPQG
;
A
#
# COMPACT_ATOMS: atom_id res chain seq x y z
N MET A 1 38.59 -6.29 -44.73
CA MET A 1 38.55 -7.06 -43.47
C MET A 1 37.38 -6.56 -42.62
N THR A 2 36.23 -7.23 -42.76
CA THR A 2 34.99 -6.92 -42.04
C THR A 2 34.93 -7.81 -40.80
N THR A 3 35.32 -7.28 -39.65
CA THR A 3 35.18 -7.97 -38.36
C THR A 3 33.71 -7.98 -37.96
N ARG A 4 32.99 -9.06 -38.32
CA ARG A 4 31.73 -9.43 -37.66
C ARG A 4 32.04 -9.69 -36.19
N ARG A 5 31.66 -8.75 -35.32
CA ARG A 5 31.59 -8.99 -33.88
C ARG A 5 30.53 -10.08 -33.65
N TYR A 6 30.99 -11.27 -33.28
CA TYR A 6 30.17 -12.27 -32.62
C TYR A 6 29.61 -11.64 -31.33
N GLN A 7 28.32 -11.35 -31.34
CA GLN A 7 27.56 -11.04 -30.14
C GLN A 7 27.40 -12.38 -29.42
N SER A 8 28.06 -12.55 -28.28
CA SER A 8 28.05 -13.82 -27.54
C SER A 8 26.63 -14.14 -27.04
N ASP A 9 26.05 -15.23 -27.53
CA ASP A 9 24.76 -15.82 -27.11
C ASP A 9 24.82 -16.44 -25.70
N THR A 10 25.47 -15.78 -24.75
CA THR A 10 25.31 -16.11 -23.34
C THR A 10 24.01 -15.48 -22.86
N PRO A 11 23.01 -16.25 -22.37
CA PRO A 11 21.79 -15.69 -21.83
C PRO A 11 22.16 -14.77 -20.66
N ARG A 12 22.12 -13.46 -20.88
CA ARG A 12 22.29 -12.48 -19.81
C ARG A 12 21.05 -12.57 -18.94
N ILE A 13 21.23 -12.97 -17.68
CA ILE A 13 20.18 -12.94 -16.67
C ILE A 13 19.70 -11.49 -16.58
N ASP A 14 18.42 -11.27 -16.90
CA ASP A 14 17.77 -9.98 -16.71
C ASP A 14 17.41 -9.82 -15.23
N TRP A 15 18.32 -9.20 -14.48
CA TRP A 15 18.17 -8.99 -13.04
C TRP A 15 16.91 -8.20 -12.67
N ASP A 16 16.44 -7.30 -13.54
CA ASP A 16 15.21 -6.54 -13.30
C ASP A 16 13.98 -7.46 -13.29
N GLU A 17 13.98 -8.47 -14.16
CA GLU A 17 12.91 -9.46 -14.23
C GLU A 17 12.94 -10.44 -13.05
N VAL A 18 14.14 -10.84 -12.60
CA VAL A 18 14.30 -11.66 -11.40
C VAL A 18 13.79 -10.93 -10.16
N ILE A 19 14.18 -9.66 -9.98
CA ILE A 19 13.71 -8.82 -8.87
C ILE A 19 12.20 -8.64 -8.94
N TYR A 20 11.64 -8.37 -10.13
CA TYR A 20 10.21 -8.22 -10.30
C TYR A 20 9.42 -9.49 -9.94
N ASN A 21 9.88 -10.66 -10.39
CA ASN A 21 9.24 -11.93 -10.03
C ASN A 21 9.35 -12.23 -8.52
N PHE A 22 10.49 -11.94 -7.90
CA PHE A 22 10.65 -12.04 -6.45
C PHE A 22 9.64 -11.16 -5.70
N LEU A 23 9.44 -9.92 -6.14
CA LEU A 23 8.46 -9.01 -5.54
C LEU A 23 7.02 -9.51 -5.74
N LEU A 24 6.69 -10.05 -6.92
CA LEU A 24 5.37 -10.63 -7.19
C LEU A 24 5.06 -11.82 -6.29
N ILE A 25 6.01 -12.73 -6.11
CA ILE A 25 5.86 -13.88 -5.21
C ILE A 25 5.64 -13.38 -3.78
N THR A 26 6.46 -12.42 -3.33
CA THR A 26 6.32 -11.83 -1.99
C THR A 26 4.94 -11.18 -1.80
N PHE A 27 4.48 -10.40 -2.78
CA PHE A 27 3.16 -9.76 -2.78
C PHE A 27 2.04 -10.78 -2.62
N ILE A 28 2.06 -11.84 -3.44
CA ILE A 28 1.06 -12.91 -3.39
C ILE A 28 1.09 -13.64 -2.06
N LEU A 29 2.28 -13.92 -1.52
CA LEU A 29 2.39 -14.56 -0.22
C LEU A 29 1.77 -13.73 0.91
N PHE A 30 1.93 -12.40 0.90
CA PHE A 30 1.22 -11.53 1.84
C PHE A 30 -0.29 -11.54 1.62
N ALA A 31 -0.76 -11.52 0.36
CA ALA A 31 -2.19 -11.59 0.05
C ALA A 31 -2.82 -12.91 0.54
N ILE A 32 -2.15 -14.04 0.31
CA ILE A 32 -2.57 -15.36 0.79
C ILE A 32 -2.57 -15.37 2.32
N ARG A 33 -1.45 -14.98 2.93
CA ARG A 33 -1.26 -15.01 4.37
C ARG A 33 -2.34 -14.22 5.09
N ASP A 34 -2.54 -12.97 4.69
CA ASP A 34 -3.44 -12.08 5.41
C ASP A 34 -4.92 -12.36 5.07
N GLY A 35 -5.23 -12.76 3.83
CA GLY A 35 -6.61 -13.11 3.41
C GLY A 35 -7.12 -14.43 3.99
N LEU A 36 -6.21 -15.33 4.36
CA LEU A 36 -6.51 -16.65 4.90
C LEU A 36 -5.90 -16.86 6.29
N THR A 37 -5.59 -15.79 7.02
CA THR A 37 -4.84 -15.81 8.29
C THR A 37 -5.35 -16.86 9.27
N GLY A 38 -6.66 -16.88 9.55
CA GLY A 38 -7.25 -17.82 10.51
C GLY A 38 -7.04 -19.27 10.07
N SER A 39 -7.40 -19.58 8.82
CA SER A 39 -7.27 -20.93 8.27
C SER A 39 -5.83 -21.41 8.14
N ILE A 40 -4.91 -20.58 7.63
CA ILE A 40 -3.51 -20.95 7.42
C ILE A 40 -2.79 -21.13 8.75
N ARG A 41 -3.01 -20.23 9.73
CA ARG A 41 -2.40 -20.38 11.05
C ARG A 41 -2.86 -21.66 11.74
N TYR A 42 -4.15 -21.95 11.68
CA TYR A 42 -4.71 -23.18 12.22
C TYR A 42 -4.06 -24.42 11.59
N LEU A 43 -3.98 -24.47 10.25
CA LEU A 43 -3.36 -25.57 9.53
C LEU A 43 -1.86 -25.70 9.84
N PHE A 44 -1.12 -24.61 9.91
CA PHE A 44 0.31 -24.63 10.24
C PHE A 44 0.57 -25.11 11.67
N GLN A 45 -0.32 -24.77 12.61
CA GLN A 45 -0.23 -25.27 13.97
C GLN A 45 -0.52 -26.78 14.03
N LEU A 46 -1.54 -27.26 13.32
CA LEU A 46 -1.88 -28.69 13.24
C LEU A 46 -0.75 -29.52 12.62
N LEU A 47 -0.07 -28.96 11.62
CA LEU A 47 1.04 -29.60 10.91
C LEU A 47 2.41 -29.35 11.55
N HIS A 48 2.49 -28.62 12.68
CA HIS A 48 3.72 -28.24 13.35
C HIS A 48 4.75 -27.49 12.47
N VAL A 49 4.28 -26.73 11.46
CA VAL A 49 5.12 -25.96 10.52
C VAL A 49 4.91 -24.45 10.66
N SER A 50 4.59 -23.97 11.87
CA SER A 50 4.32 -22.56 12.16
C SER A 50 5.43 -21.59 11.72
N PHE A 51 6.68 -22.06 11.56
CA PHE A 51 7.78 -21.25 11.04
C PHE A 51 7.53 -20.73 9.62
N LEU A 52 6.75 -21.45 8.79
CA LEU A 52 6.43 -21.02 7.42
C LEU A 52 5.61 -19.72 7.37
N TRP A 53 4.93 -19.38 8.46
CA TRP A 53 4.21 -18.11 8.62
C TRP A 53 5.12 -16.88 8.43
N PHE A 54 6.42 -17.02 8.75
CA PHE A 54 7.40 -15.94 8.71
C PHE A 54 8.18 -15.84 7.39
N VAL A 55 7.94 -16.75 6.43
CA VAL A 55 8.60 -16.71 5.11
C VAL A 55 8.36 -15.39 4.36
N PRO A 56 7.13 -14.85 4.29
CA PRO A 56 6.90 -13.57 3.61
C PRO A 56 7.62 -12.42 4.32
N ASP A 57 7.76 -12.50 5.64
CA ASP A 57 8.50 -11.51 6.42
C ASP A 57 9.98 -11.53 6.03
N LEU A 58 10.62 -12.70 5.96
CA LEU A 58 12.02 -12.84 5.52
C LEU A 58 12.25 -12.30 4.11
N MET A 59 11.35 -12.60 3.17
CA MET A 59 11.44 -12.06 1.81
C MET A 59 11.31 -10.54 1.79
N SER A 60 10.46 -9.98 2.64
CA SER A 60 10.29 -8.55 2.74
C SER A 60 11.52 -7.83 3.33
N PHE A 61 12.29 -8.46 4.22
CA PHE A 61 13.60 -7.95 4.66
C PHE A 61 14.57 -7.80 3.49
N VAL A 62 14.61 -8.78 2.59
CA VAL A 62 15.41 -8.70 1.37
C VAL A 62 14.93 -7.54 0.49
N ALA A 63 13.61 -7.38 0.33
CA ALA A 63 13.04 -6.25 -0.43
C ALA A 63 13.39 -4.88 0.17
N MET A 64 13.42 -4.75 1.50
CA MET A 64 13.89 -3.54 2.19
C MET A 64 15.36 -3.25 1.87
N GLY A 65 16.23 -4.25 1.95
CA GLY A 65 17.65 -4.11 1.58
C GLY A 65 17.82 -3.69 0.10
N LEU A 66 17.06 -4.32 -0.80
CA LEU A 66 17.01 -3.94 -2.21
C LEU A 66 16.54 -2.49 -2.41
N PHE A 67 15.50 -2.07 -1.68
CA PHE A 67 15.00 -0.69 -1.75
C PHE A 67 16.10 0.29 -1.33
N PHE A 68 16.75 0.06 -0.17
CA PHE A 68 17.82 0.91 0.33
C PHE A 68 18.97 1.00 -0.68
N TYR A 69 19.43 -0.15 -1.17
CA TYR A 69 20.49 -0.20 -2.17
C TYR A 69 20.14 0.60 -3.43
N GLN A 70 18.91 0.44 -3.93
CA GLN A 70 18.44 1.16 -5.11
C GLN A 70 18.31 2.67 -4.87
N GLN A 71 17.81 3.10 -3.71
CA GLN A 71 17.62 4.53 -3.44
C GLN A 71 18.96 5.25 -3.22
N PHE A 72 19.92 4.65 -2.51
CA PHE A 72 21.21 5.28 -2.19
C PHE A 72 22.24 5.17 -3.33
N PHE A 73 22.40 3.99 -3.93
CA PHE A 73 23.52 3.73 -4.85
C PHE A 73 23.13 3.82 -6.32
N VAL A 74 21.98 3.26 -6.70
CA VAL A 74 21.58 3.13 -8.11
C VAL A 74 20.86 4.37 -8.63
N LYS A 75 19.75 4.75 -7.98
CA LYS A 75 18.83 5.79 -8.47
C LYS A 75 19.12 7.17 -7.90
N LYS A 76 19.64 7.22 -6.66
CA LYS A 76 19.91 8.47 -5.92
C LYS A 76 18.69 9.38 -5.83
N ASN A 77 17.51 8.79 -5.55
CA ASN A 77 16.27 9.56 -5.48
C ASN A 77 16.10 10.18 -4.10
N ALA A 78 16.01 11.50 -4.04
CA ALA A 78 15.92 12.27 -2.79
C ALA A 78 14.74 11.85 -1.91
N ILE A 79 13.56 11.57 -2.49
CA ILE A 79 12.37 11.15 -1.73
C ILE A 79 12.59 9.78 -1.08
N GLY A 80 13.23 8.85 -1.81
CA GLY A 80 13.58 7.53 -1.31
C GLY A 80 14.61 7.58 -0.19
N MET A 81 15.67 8.37 -0.38
CA MET A 81 16.69 8.58 0.65
C MET A 81 16.10 9.25 1.91
N TYR A 82 15.20 10.22 1.73
CA TYR A 82 14.49 10.85 2.84
C TYR A 82 13.66 9.84 3.63
N LEU A 83 12.88 8.99 2.94
CA LEU A 83 12.12 7.92 3.59
C LEU A 83 13.03 6.95 4.38
N CYS A 84 14.15 6.53 3.79
CA CYS A 84 15.11 5.68 4.50
C CYS A 84 15.68 6.38 5.74
N TYR A 85 15.96 7.68 5.65
CA TYR A 85 16.48 8.47 6.76
C TYR A 85 15.46 8.59 7.91
N ILE A 86 14.19 8.94 7.61
CA ILE A 86 13.15 9.01 8.66
C ILE A 86 12.90 7.62 9.29
N PHE A 87 12.99 6.55 8.50
CA PHE A 87 12.84 5.18 9.00
C PHE A 87 13.97 4.81 9.96
N ILE A 88 15.23 5.10 9.60
CA ILE A 88 16.39 4.87 10.48
C ILE A 88 16.27 5.70 11.75
N LEU A 89 15.95 6.99 11.64
CA LEU A 89 15.77 7.87 12.79
C LEU A 89 14.67 7.36 13.72
N SER A 90 13.50 7.00 13.18
CA SER A 90 12.39 6.47 13.98
C SER A 90 12.73 5.12 14.62
N THR A 91 13.54 4.28 13.96
CA THR A 91 14.07 3.04 14.56
C THR A 91 14.99 3.34 15.75
N ILE A 92 15.87 4.34 15.62
CA ILE A 92 16.74 4.79 16.71
C ILE A 92 15.91 5.35 17.86
N THR A 93 14.92 6.20 17.59
CA THR A 93 14.03 6.75 18.61
C THR A 93 13.25 5.66 19.35
N SER A 94 12.84 4.59 18.66
CA SER A 94 12.18 3.43 19.27
C SER A 94 13.03 2.78 20.35
N ILE A 95 14.35 2.68 20.14
CA ILE A 95 15.30 2.14 21.12
C ILE A 95 15.30 3.00 22.39
N PHE A 96 15.23 4.32 22.27
CA PHE A 96 15.23 5.21 23.43
C PHE A 96 13.88 5.26 24.16
N PHE A 97 12.76 5.25 23.43
CA PHE A 97 11.44 5.36 24.02
C PHE A 97 10.93 4.03 24.60
N MET A 98 11.01 2.95 23.83
CA MET A 98 10.43 1.65 24.21
C MET A 98 11.40 0.74 24.97
N ASN A 99 12.69 1.08 24.95
CA ASN A 99 13.86 0.51 25.62
C ASN A 99 13.63 -0.74 26.51
N ASN A 100 13.33 -1.92 25.93
CA ASN A 100 13.15 -3.12 26.76
C ASN A 100 13.47 -4.47 26.13
N SER A 101 13.55 -4.62 24.79
CA SER A 101 14.00 -5.90 24.20
C SER A 101 14.37 -5.79 22.73
N ALA A 102 15.34 -6.60 22.29
CA ALA A 102 15.64 -6.81 20.86
C ALA A 102 14.41 -7.36 20.10
N PHE A 103 13.54 -8.08 20.80
CA PHE A 103 12.29 -8.61 20.27
C PHE A 103 11.30 -7.50 19.89
N SER A 104 11.09 -6.51 20.76
CA SER A 104 10.25 -5.35 20.44
C SER A 104 10.79 -4.60 19.23
N LEU A 105 12.10 -4.37 19.16
CA LEU A 105 12.74 -3.67 18.03
C LEU A 105 12.53 -4.44 16.72
N PHE A 106 12.76 -5.75 16.72
CA PHE A 106 12.55 -6.58 15.53
C PHE A 106 11.07 -6.60 15.12
N SER A 107 10.16 -6.65 16.09
CA SER A 107 8.71 -6.58 15.88
C SER A 107 8.28 -5.25 15.26
N SER A 108 8.86 -4.13 15.72
CA SER A 108 8.64 -2.78 15.19
C SER A 108 9.11 -2.64 13.75
N ILE A 109 10.31 -3.16 13.43
CA ILE A 109 10.83 -3.16 12.07
C ILE A 109 9.93 -4.04 11.19
N LYS A 110 9.64 -5.27 11.62
CA LYS A 110 8.76 -6.22 10.92
C LYS A 110 7.42 -5.61 10.51
N MET A 111 6.83 -4.77 11.36
CA MET A 111 5.55 -4.11 11.09
C MET A 111 5.58 -3.27 9.80
N PHE A 112 6.68 -2.57 9.54
CA PHE A 112 6.82 -1.64 8.42
C PHE A 112 7.40 -2.28 7.16
N ILE A 113 8.13 -3.38 7.28
CA ILE A 113 8.85 -3.98 6.16
C ILE A 113 7.97 -4.32 4.93
N PRO A 114 6.73 -4.83 5.07
CA PRO A 114 5.86 -5.08 3.92
C PRO A 114 5.68 -3.87 3.02
N MET A 115 5.71 -2.65 3.58
CA MET A 115 5.64 -1.39 2.84
C MET A 115 6.77 -1.25 1.81
N PHE A 116 7.98 -1.69 2.15
CA PHE A 116 9.14 -1.60 1.26
C PHE A 116 9.02 -2.54 0.06
N VAL A 117 8.36 -3.71 0.22
CA VAL A 117 8.01 -4.57 -0.92
C VAL A 117 7.15 -3.79 -1.92
N GLY A 118 6.13 -3.10 -1.41
CA GLY A 118 5.26 -2.23 -2.20
C GLY A 118 6.04 -1.13 -2.93
N PHE A 119 6.94 -0.42 -2.24
CA PHE A 119 7.71 0.66 -2.84
C PHE A 119 8.63 0.21 -3.99
N CYS A 120 9.06 -1.05 -3.99
CA CYS A 120 9.88 -1.62 -5.05
C CYS A 120 9.12 -1.84 -6.38
N PHE A 121 7.79 -1.75 -6.41
CA PHE A 121 6.97 -1.84 -7.64
C PHE A 121 6.93 -0.52 -8.44
N TYR A 122 8.07 0.13 -8.64
CA TYR A 122 8.13 1.38 -9.40
C TYR A 122 7.95 1.11 -10.90
N GLY A 123 6.97 1.77 -11.53
CA GLY A 123 6.76 1.72 -12.99
C GLY A 123 6.19 0.42 -13.56
N ARG A 124 5.97 -0.61 -12.75
CA ARG A 124 5.23 -1.83 -13.12
C ARG A 124 4.02 -2.04 -12.22
N SER A 125 3.02 -2.72 -12.76
CA SER A 125 1.82 -3.13 -12.03
C SER A 125 2.00 -4.53 -11.49
N VAL A 126 1.45 -4.84 -10.31
CA VAL A 126 1.41 -6.21 -9.78
C VAL A 126 0.55 -7.10 -10.68
N THR A 127 -0.48 -6.53 -11.29
CA THR A 127 -1.44 -7.26 -12.13
C THR A 127 -0.96 -7.48 -13.56
N GLU A 128 0.29 -7.19 -13.91
CA GLU A 128 0.77 -7.36 -15.29
C GLU A 128 0.73 -8.84 -15.71
N ARG A 129 1.12 -9.75 -14.81
CA ARG A 129 1.13 -11.20 -15.05
C ARG A 129 -0.25 -11.83 -14.84
N GLN A 130 -0.69 -12.67 -15.77
CA GLN A 130 -2.01 -13.33 -15.71
C GLN A 130 -2.15 -14.29 -14.52
N TRP A 131 -1.09 -15.04 -14.18
CA TRP A 131 -1.11 -15.98 -13.05
C TRP A 131 -1.35 -15.26 -11.71
N VAL A 132 -0.81 -14.05 -11.53
CA VAL A 132 -1.03 -13.22 -10.34
C VAL A 132 -2.51 -12.87 -10.22
N ARG A 133 -3.16 -12.50 -11.34
CA ARG A 133 -4.60 -12.21 -11.36
C ARG A 133 -5.41 -13.43 -10.97
N ALA A 134 -5.06 -14.61 -11.49
CA ALA A 134 -5.75 -15.86 -11.15
C ALA A 134 -5.65 -16.17 -9.65
N VAL A 135 -4.47 -16.00 -9.05
CA VAL A 135 -4.31 -16.21 -7.59
C VAL A 135 -5.10 -15.18 -6.79
N LEU A 136 -5.07 -13.90 -7.17
CA LEU A 136 -5.86 -12.86 -6.52
C LEU A 136 -7.37 -13.08 -6.64
N ILE A 137 -7.85 -13.63 -7.77
CA ILE A 137 -9.24 -14.06 -7.94
C ILE A 137 -9.61 -15.10 -6.90
N VAL A 138 -8.77 -16.14 -6.74
CA VAL A 138 -9.01 -17.21 -5.78
C VAL A 138 -9.04 -16.66 -4.35
N ILE A 139 -8.10 -15.78 -3.99
CA ILE A 139 -8.06 -15.16 -2.65
C ILE A 139 -9.29 -14.29 -2.40
N CYS A 140 -9.69 -13.46 -3.37
CA CYS A 140 -10.88 -12.62 -3.27
C CYS A 140 -12.14 -13.48 -3.11
N GLY A 141 -12.30 -14.51 -3.94
CA GLY A 141 -13.39 -15.47 -3.85
C GLY A 141 -13.43 -16.20 -2.52
N ALA A 142 -12.28 -16.68 -2.03
CA ALA A 142 -12.17 -17.33 -0.72
C ALA A 142 -12.51 -16.37 0.43
N SER A 143 -12.11 -15.10 0.33
CA SER A 143 -12.43 -14.07 1.34
C SER A 143 -13.93 -13.76 1.38
N VAL A 144 -14.56 -13.64 0.20
CA VAL A 144 -16.01 -13.45 0.06
C VAL A 144 -16.77 -14.66 0.61
N LEU A 145 -16.45 -15.87 0.15
CA LEU A 145 -17.10 -17.10 0.60
C LEU A 145 -16.90 -17.33 2.09
N GLY A 146 -15.70 -17.05 2.60
CA GLY A 146 -15.39 -17.09 4.02
C GLY A 146 -16.23 -16.15 4.87
N LEU A 147 -16.54 -14.95 4.38
CA LEU A 147 -17.45 -14.04 5.09
C LEU A 147 -18.89 -14.53 5.01
N LEU A 148 -19.36 -14.91 3.82
CA LEU A 148 -20.76 -15.30 3.60
C LEU A 148 -21.13 -16.63 4.28
N ALA A 149 -20.18 -17.55 4.44
CA ALA A 149 -20.41 -18.83 5.10
C ALA A 149 -20.33 -18.75 6.64
N ASN A 150 -19.64 -17.74 7.19
CA ASN A 150 -19.41 -17.61 8.64
C ASN A 150 -20.69 -17.56 9.49
N PRO A 151 -21.80 -16.90 9.06
CA PRO A 151 -23.06 -16.95 9.79
C PRO A 151 -23.68 -18.35 9.91
N TYR A 152 -23.26 -19.29 9.05
CA TYR A 152 -23.84 -20.63 8.95
C TYR A 152 -22.88 -21.73 9.43
N VAL A 153 -21.58 -21.41 9.59
CA VAL A 153 -20.54 -22.37 9.93
C VAL A 153 -19.62 -21.76 10.98
N GLU A 154 -19.55 -22.42 12.14
CA GLU A 154 -18.57 -22.07 13.16
C GLU A 154 -17.18 -22.51 12.71
N TYR A 155 -16.26 -21.55 12.60
CA TYR A 155 -14.90 -21.86 12.17
C TYR A 155 -14.01 -22.32 13.34
N PRO A 156 -13.21 -23.38 13.15
CA PRO A 156 -12.44 -24.00 14.23
C PRO A 156 -11.29 -23.13 14.75
N TRP A 157 -10.92 -22.07 14.04
CA TRP A 157 -9.88 -21.11 14.45
C TRP A 157 -10.41 -19.94 15.28
N VAL A 158 -11.74 -19.86 15.49
CA VAL A 158 -12.35 -18.79 16.29
C VAL A 158 -12.08 -19.06 17.78
N GLY A 159 -11.54 -18.07 18.49
CA GLY A 159 -11.17 -18.22 19.91
C GLY A 159 -9.87 -19.00 20.17
N GLN A 160 -9.12 -19.37 19.12
CA GLN A 160 -7.86 -20.09 19.29
C GLN A 160 -6.77 -19.17 19.87
N THR A 161 -6.13 -19.59 20.95
CA THR A 161 -4.91 -18.97 21.46
C THR A 161 -3.68 -19.59 20.78
N ILE A 162 -2.80 -18.74 20.27
CA ILE A 162 -1.55 -19.12 19.65
C ILE A 162 -0.41 -18.57 20.50
N SER A 163 0.44 -19.45 21.00
CA SER A 163 1.71 -19.07 21.59
C SER A 163 2.69 -18.69 20.48
N SER A 164 3.09 -17.42 20.43
CA SER A 164 4.17 -16.94 19.56
C SER A 164 5.30 -16.46 20.44
N PHE A 165 6.46 -17.11 20.34
CA PHE A 165 7.68 -16.73 21.08
C PHE A 165 7.48 -16.60 22.60
N GLY A 166 6.73 -17.53 23.22
CA GLY A 166 6.53 -17.57 24.67
C GLY A 166 5.39 -16.68 25.21
N MET A 167 4.69 -15.95 24.33
CA MET A 167 3.50 -15.16 24.69
C MET A 167 2.26 -15.78 24.03
N GLU A 168 1.20 -16.03 24.82
CA GLU A 168 -0.10 -16.46 24.29
C GLU A 168 -0.86 -15.26 23.73
N ARG A 169 -1.25 -15.34 22.46
CA ARG A 169 -2.12 -14.36 21.82
C ARG A 169 -3.33 -15.06 21.24
N GLU A 170 -4.51 -14.55 21.55
CA GLU A 170 -5.75 -14.97 20.88
C GLU A 170 -5.68 -14.56 19.40
N ALA A 171 -5.67 -15.55 18.51
CA ALA A 171 -5.41 -15.37 17.09
C ALA A 171 -6.63 -14.90 16.30
N THR A 172 -7.83 -15.04 16.86
CA THR A 172 -9.09 -14.59 16.26
C THR A 172 -10.01 -14.20 17.41
N LYS A 173 -10.06 -12.89 17.71
CA LYS A 173 -11.00 -12.34 18.69
C LYS A 173 -12.37 -12.18 18.04
N LEU A 174 -13.39 -12.78 18.65
CA LEU A 174 -14.79 -12.47 18.34
C LEU A 174 -15.09 -11.05 18.82
N TRP A 175 -15.28 -10.13 17.87
CA TRP A 175 -15.70 -8.77 18.19
C TRP A 175 -17.22 -8.67 18.14
N TRP A 176 -17.81 -8.08 19.17
CA TRP A 176 -19.24 -7.78 19.23
C TRP A 176 -19.46 -6.29 18.95
N GLN A 177 -20.45 -5.95 18.12
CA GLN A 177 -20.89 -4.56 17.93
C GLN A 177 -22.40 -4.48 17.98
N GLU A 178 -22.92 -3.60 18.84
CA GLU A 178 -24.37 -3.34 18.96
C GLU A 178 -25.21 -4.63 19.21
N GLY A 179 -24.61 -5.64 19.86
CA GLY A 179 -25.23 -6.94 20.12
C GLY A 179 -25.12 -7.97 18.99
N GLY A 180 -24.49 -7.63 17.86
CA GLY A 180 -24.21 -8.54 16.74
C GLY A 180 -22.76 -9.04 16.67
N ILE A 181 -22.57 -10.24 16.13
CA ILE A 181 -21.26 -10.87 15.91
C ILE A 181 -20.59 -10.25 14.68
N ARG A 182 -19.34 -9.78 14.81
CA ARG A 182 -18.52 -9.38 13.66
C ARG A 182 -17.78 -10.58 13.09
N TYR A 183 -18.17 -11.01 11.89
CA TYR A 183 -17.58 -12.18 11.25
C TYR A 183 -16.23 -11.85 10.59
N GLY A 184 -15.17 -12.56 10.99
CA GLY A 184 -13.81 -12.41 10.46
C GLY A 184 -13.46 -13.26 9.23
N GLY A 185 -14.38 -14.11 8.80
CA GLY A 185 -14.17 -15.04 7.69
C GLY A 185 -12.94 -15.95 7.86
N LEU A 186 -12.29 -16.30 6.75
CA LEU A 186 -11.03 -17.05 6.74
C LEU A 186 -9.83 -16.22 7.24
N ALA A 187 -9.94 -14.88 7.25
CA ALA A 187 -8.92 -13.98 7.75
C ALA A 187 -8.91 -13.86 9.28
N GLY A 188 -9.99 -14.26 9.96
CA GLY A 188 -10.09 -14.23 11.43
C GLY A 188 -10.32 -12.84 12.05
N ASP A 189 -10.33 -11.77 11.24
CA ASP A 189 -10.68 -10.41 11.67
C ASP A 189 -11.59 -9.78 10.60
N SER A 190 -12.71 -9.22 11.04
CA SER A 190 -13.73 -8.65 10.15
C SER A 190 -13.21 -7.46 9.36
N THR A 191 -12.30 -6.66 9.96
CA THR A 191 -11.69 -5.51 9.28
C THR A 191 -10.71 -5.97 8.20
N MET A 192 -9.93 -7.02 8.46
CA MET A 192 -8.99 -7.58 7.49
C MET A 192 -9.71 -8.29 6.35
N ALA A 193 -10.75 -9.06 6.65
CA ALA A 193 -11.57 -9.73 5.63
C ALA A 193 -12.22 -8.70 4.69
N ALA A 194 -12.84 -7.65 5.25
CA ALA A 194 -13.44 -6.57 4.46
C ALA A 194 -12.40 -5.86 3.59
N TYR A 195 -11.20 -5.59 4.14
CA TYR A 195 -10.08 -5.01 3.40
C TYR A 195 -9.69 -5.87 2.19
N MET A 196 -9.51 -7.17 2.40
CA MET A 196 -9.10 -8.10 1.35
C MET A 196 -10.11 -8.17 0.22
N VAL A 197 -11.39 -8.28 0.56
CA VAL A 197 -12.47 -8.31 -0.41
C VAL A 197 -12.45 -7.05 -1.29
N ILE A 198 -12.44 -5.86 -0.68
CA ILE A 198 -12.57 -4.61 -1.44
C ILE A 198 -11.28 -4.22 -2.18
N PHE A 199 -10.11 -4.27 -1.53
CA PHE A 199 -8.86 -3.82 -2.17
C PHE A 199 -8.36 -4.78 -3.25
N ILE A 200 -8.56 -6.08 -3.10
CA ILE A 200 -8.26 -7.04 -4.17
C ILE A 200 -9.26 -6.86 -5.32
N PHE A 201 -10.55 -6.64 -5.03
CA PHE A 201 -11.53 -6.33 -6.07
C PHE A 201 -11.16 -5.06 -6.87
N ILE A 202 -10.77 -3.97 -6.20
CA ILE A 202 -10.31 -2.74 -6.87
C ILE A 202 -9.09 -3.00 -7.77
N LEU A 203 -8.17 -3.85 -7.32
CA LEU A 203 -6.98 -4.22 -8.08
C LEU A 203 -7.33 -5.04 -9.34
N LEU A 204 -8.38 -5.87 -9.28
CA LEU A 204 -8.78 -6.79 -10.34
C LEU A 204 -9.83 -6.21 -11.32
N SER A 205 -10.70 -5.32 -10.86
CA SER A 205 -11.83 -4.80 -11.64
C SER A 205 -11.47 -4.21 -13.01
N PRO A 206 -10.30 -3.56 -13.24
CA PRO A 206 -9.97 -3.03 -14.56
C PRO A 206 -9.70 -4.13 -15.60
N HIS A 207 -9.47 -5.36 -15.14
CA HIS A 207 -9.21 -6.53 -15.97
C HIS A 207 -10.47 -7.35 -16.27
N TYR A 208 -11.61 -7.00 -15.65
CA TYR A 208 -12.87 -7.65 -15.89
C TYR A 208 -13.74 -6.88 -16.87
N SER A 209 -14.66 -7.61 -17.52
CA SER A 209 -15.71 -6.97 -18.29
C SER A 209 -16.61 -6.13 -17.38
N PHE A 210 -17.26 -5.11 -17.95
CA PHE A 210 -18.22 -4.29 -17.21
C PHE A 210 -19.31 -5.14 -16.56
N LEU A 211 -19.86 -6.10 -17.31
CA LEU A 211 -20.91 -6.99 -16.80
C LEU A 211 -20.42 -7.82 -15.61
N THR A 212 -19.22 -8.38 -15.70
CA THR A 212 -18.60 -9.13 -14.59
C THR A 212 -18.46 -8.26 -13.35
N ASN A 213 -17.97 -7.03 -13.49
CA ASN A 213 -17.86 -6.10 -12.38
C ASN A 213 -19.23 -5.81 -11.76
N VAL A 214 -20.24 -5.48 -12.57
CA VAL A 214 -21.60 -5.18 -12.10
C VAL A 214 -22.23 -6.36 -11.35
N ILE A 215 -21.97 -7.60 -11.77
CA ILE A 215 -22.42 -8.81 -11.06
C ILE A 215 -21.65 -9.01 -9.75
N CYS A 216 -20.34 -8.72 -9.73
CA CYS A 216 -19.53 -8.84 -8.52
C CYS A 216 -19.91 -7.80 -7.46
N LEU A 217 -20.28 -6.59 -7.84
CA LEU A 217 -20.63 -5.50 -6.92
C LEU A 217 -21.63 -5.90 -5.81
N PRO A 218 -22.83 -6.44 -6.08
CA PRO A 218 -23.76 -6.86 -5.03
C PRO A 218 -23.21 -7.98 -4.14
N ILE A 219 -22.40 -8.89 -4.68
CA ILE A 219 -21.76 -9.97 -3.91
C ILE A 219 -20.74 -9.39 -2.92
N ILE A 220 -19.92 -8.44 -3.40
CA ILE A 220 -18.93 -7.72 -2.58
C ILE A 220 -19.64 -6.90 -1.49
N LEU A 221 -20.73 -6.21 -1.83
CA LEU A 221 -21.54 -5.46 -0.87
C LEU A 221 -22.07 -6.35 0.24
N TRP A 222 -22.61 -7.53 -0.10
CA TRP A 222 -23.14 -8.47 0.88
C TRP A 222 -22.03 -8.98 1.82
N ALA A 223 -20.87 -9.35 1.30
CA ALA A 223 -19.73 -9.76 2.12
C ALA A 223 -19.26 -8.65 3.08
N ILE A 224 -19.18 -7.40 2.61
CA ILE A 224 -18.81 -6.24 3.44
C ILE A 224 -19.86 -5.99 4.54
N GLN A 225 -21.16 -6.10 4.22
CA GLN A 225 -22.21 -5.96 5.23
C GLN A 225 -22.12 -7.02 6.33
N VAL A 226 -21.83 -8.28 5.98
CA VAL A 226 -21.64 -9.37 6.95
C VAL A 226 -20.43 -9.10 7.86
N SER A 227 -19.37 -8.48 7.35
CA SER A 227 -18.23 -8.06 8.18
C SER A 227 -18.54 -6.90 9.14
N THR A 228 -19.68 -6.21 8.98
CA THR A 228 -20.10 -5.01 9.74
C THR A 228 -19.13 -3.81 9.67
N SER A 229 -18.18 -3.80 8.74
CA SER A 229 -17.19 -2.72 8.61
C SER A 229 -17.78 -1.48 7.94
N LYS A 230 -18.19 -0.49 8.76
CA LYS A 230 -18.72 0.81 8.30
C LYS A 230 -17.73 1.55 7.38
N THR A 231 -16.43 1.45 7.67
CA THR A 231 -15.37 2.05 6.85
C THR A 231 -15.26 1.38 5.48
N ALA A 232 -15.22 0.04 5.42
CA ALA A 232 -15.15 -0.68 4.14
C ALA A 232 -16.40 -0.42 3.29
N LEU A 233 -17.58 -0.29 3.92
CA LEU A 233 -18.82 0.08 3.24
C LEU A 233 -18.73 1.48 2.60
N GLY A 234 -18.21 2.47 3.32
CA GLY A 234 -18.00 3.81 2.80
C GLY A 234 -17.04 3.84 1.60
N VAL A 235 -15.92 3.10 1.71
CA VAL A 235 -14.94 2.96 0.61
C VAL A 235 -15.57 2.23 -0.57
N TYR A 236 -16.43 1.24 -0.35
CA TYR A 236 -17.15 0.52 -1.41
C TYR A 236 -18.02 1.48 -2.23
N PHE A 237 -18.88 2.27 -1.58
CA PHE A 237 -19.75 3.21 -2.30
C PHE A 237 -18.96 4.29 -3.04
N LEU A 238 -17.88 4.80 -2.42
CA LEU A 238 -17.00 5.75 -3.08
C LEU A 238 -16.34 5.12 -4.32
N TYR A 239 -15.86 3.88 -4.22
CA TYR A 239 -15.27 3.16 -5.33
C TYR A 239 -16.26 2.92 -6.46
N VAL A 240 -17.48 2.47 -6.14
CA VAL A 240 -18.55 2.24 -7.12
C VAL A 240 -18.87 3.52 -7.88
N GLY A 241 -18.98 4.65 -7.18
CA GLY A 241 -19.17 5.96 -7.80
C GLY A 241 -18.05 6.30 -8.78
N ILE A 242 -16.79 6.19 -8.35
CA ILE A 242 -15.61 6.44 -9.20
C ILE A 242 -15.58 5.49 -10.39
N TYR A 243 -15.85 4.20 -10.18
CA TYR A 243 -15.84 3.16 -11.22
C TYR A 243 -16.84 3.50 -12.33
N PHE A 244 -18.10 3.81 -11.98
CA PHE A 244 -19.10 4.19 -12.96
C PHE A 244 -18.74 5.51 -13.65
N THR A 245 -18.25 6.52 -12.93
CA THR A 245 -17.80 7.77 -13.56
C THR A 245 -16.70 7.53 -14.59
N VAL A 246 -15.67 6.75 -14.24
CA VAL A 246 -14.57 6.40 -15.17
C VAL A 246 -15.06 5.57 -16.35
N TYR A 247 -16.03 4.68 -16.15
CA TYR A 247 -16.61 3.89 -17.24
C TYR A 247 -17.39 4.76 -18.24
N PHE A 248 -18.15 5.75 -17.78
CA PHE A 248 -18.92 6.64 -18.65
C PHE A 248 -18.06 7.71 -19.33
N LEU A 249 -16.94 8.08 -18.71
CA LEU A 249 -15.90 8.91 -19.33
C LEU A 249 -15.17 8.08 -20.39
N ARG A 250 -15.62 8.18 -21.65
CA ARG A 250 -15.06 7.41 -22.78
C ARG A 250 -13.60 7.77 -23.12
N ASP A 251 -13.12 8.93 -22.71
CA ASP A 251 -11.75 9.40 -22.99
C ASP A 251 -10.77 8.99 -21.88
N ARG A 252 -9.71 8.29 -22.28
CA ARG A 252 -8.60 7.88 -21.41
C ARG A 252 -7.89 9.07 -20.75
N ALA A 253 -7.73 10.19 -21.46
CA ALA A 253 -7.07 11.37 -20.90
C ALA A 253 -7.90 11.99 -19.77
N LEU A 254 -9.22 12.10 -19.99
CA LEU A 254 -10.17 12.56 -18.97
C LEU A 254 -10.23 11.61 -17.78
N ASN A 255 -10.20 10.29 -18.00
CA ASN A 255 -10.16 9.30 -16.93
C ASN A 255 -8.97 9.49 -15.99
N ILE A 256 -7.77 9.62 -16.56
CA ILE A 256 -6.56 9.83 -15.77
C ILE A 256 -6.61 11.18 -15.05
N ALA A 257 -7.11 12.24 -15.71
CA ALA A 257 -7.25 13.56 -15.10
C ALA A 257 -8.24 13.54 -13.91
N PHE A 258 -9.39 12.89 -14.08
CA PHE A 258 -10.40 12.70 -13.04
C PHE A 258 -9.84 11.89 -11.86
N LEU A 259 -9.24 10.72 -12.12
CA LEU A 259 -8.67 9.88 -11.07
C LEU A 259 -7.55 10.60 -10.31
N ARG A 260 -6.72 11.39 -11.00
CA ARG A 260 -5.70 12.24 -10.37
C ARG A 260 -6.32 13.34 -9.51
N LEU A 261 -7.40 13.96 -9.97
CA LEU A 261 -8.12 14.98 -9.20
C LEU A 261 -8.69 14.38 -7.92
N VAL A 262 -9.38 13.25 -8.01
CA VAL A 262 -9.97 12.56 -6.86
C VAL A 262 -8.90 12.03 -5.91
N ALA A 263 -7.81 11.45 -6.43
CA ALA A 263 -6.66 11.05 -5.61
C ALA A 263 -6.03 12.25 -4.88
N LYS A 264 -5.86 13.39 -5.56
CA LYS A 264 -5.34 14.61 -4.93
C LYS A 264 -6.26 15.14 -3.82
N TRP A 265 -7.57 15.18 -4.07
CA TRP A 265 -8.55 15.64 -3.08
C TRP A 265 -8.71 14.69 -1.89
N SER A 266 -8.46 13.39 -2.08
CA SER A 266 -8.51 12.44 -0.97
C SER A 266 -7.48 12.73 0.14
N PHE A 267 -6.42 13.51 -0.14
CA PHE A 267 -5.50 13.98 0.91
C PHE A 267 -6.15 14.97 1.89
N VAL A 268 -7.22 15.67 1.50
CA VAL A 268 -7.97 16.53 2.42
C VAL A 268 -8.64 15.69 3.51
N CYS A 269 -8.97 14.43 3.22
CA CYS A 269 -9.57 13.52 4.18
C CYS A 269 -8.63 13.19 5.35
N LEU A 270 -7.32 13.35 5.17
CA LEU A 270 -6.33 13.18 6.27
C LEU A 270 -6.46 14.29 7.32
N LEU A 271 -7.05 15.44 6.96
CA LEU A 271 -7.34 16.54 7.88
C LEU A 271 -8.66 16.34 8.62
N VAL A 272 -9.50 15.37 8.22
CA VAL A 272 -10.80 15.14 8.87
C VAL A 272 -10.63 14.78 10.35
N PRO A 273 -9.78 13.82 10.76
CA PRO A 273 -9.57 13.54 12.18
C PRO A 273 -9.16 14.77 13.02
N PRO A 274 -8.11 15.53 12.69
CA PRO A 274 -7.74 16.70 13.49
C PRO A 274 -8.80 17.81 13.48
N LEU A 275 -9.53 18.00 12.37
CA LEU A 275 -10.63 18.95 12.34
C LEU A 275 -11.80 18.51 13.22
N LEU A 276 -12.14 17.21 13.24
CA LEU A 276 -13.18 16.67 14.11
C LEU A 276 -12.79 16.76 15.58
N MET A 277 -11.52 16.48 15.92
CA MET A 277 -11.00 16.73 17.27
C MET A 277 -11.16 18.20 17.65
N LEU A 278 -10.74 19.14 16.80
CA LEU A 278 -10.82 20.56 17.13
C LEU A 278 -12.26 21.08 17.27
N MET A 279 -13.20 20.60 16.45
CA MET A 279 -14.58 21.09 16.44
C MET A 279 -15.51 20.42 17.46
N PHE A 280 -15.25 19.16 17.80
CA PHE A 280 -16.20 18.34 18.57
C PHE A 280 -15.61 17.70 19.82
N TYR A 281 -14.37 18.00 20.20
CA TYR A 281 -13.82 17.52 21.47
C TYR A 281 -14.67 17.98 22.66
N GLY A 282 -15.11 17.02 23.48
CA GLY A 282 -16.01 17.27 24.61
C GLY A 282 -17.48 17.50 24.22
N ALA A 283 -17.86 17.34 22.95
CA ALA A 283 -19.25 17.40 22.52
C ALA A 283 -19.96 16.05 22.70
N GLU A 284 -21.18 16.05 23.23
CA GLU A 284 -21.97 14.83 23.47
C GLU A 284 -22.69 14.32 22.21
N LEU A 285 -21.92 13.93 21.19
CA LEU A 285 -22.42 13.38 19.92
C LEU A 285 -23.30 12.14 20.09
N GLY A 286 -23.06 11.33 21.11
CA GLY A 286 -23.83 10.13 21.45
C GLY A 286 -25.27 10.43 21.87
N LYS A 287 -25.58 11.64 22.36
CA LYS A 287 -26.95 12.07 22.65
C LYS A 287 -27.74 12.38 21.37
N VAL A 288 -27.05 12.69 20.27
CA VAL A 288 -27.68 12.98 18.97
C VAL A 288 -28.03 11.67 18.24
N SER A 289 -27.12 10.70 18.24
CA SER A 289 -27.37 9.36 17.67
C SER A 289 -26.43 8.33 18.28
N SER A 290 -26.99 7.15 18.63
CA SER A 290 -26.21 5.99 19.08
C SER A 290 -25.19 5.52 18.04
N SER A 291 -25.46 5.75 16.75
CA SER A 291 -24.53 5.38 15.67
C SER A 291 -23.24 6.21 15.65
N LEU A 292 -23.22 7.37 16.31
CA LEU A 292 -22.07 8.28 16.40
C LEU A 292 -21.20 8.02 17.64
N PHE A 293 -21.60 7.12 18.54
CA PHE A 293 -20.86 6.82 19.76
C PHE A 293 -19.40 6.42 19.47
N SER A 294 -19.19 5.56 18.47
CA SER A 294 -17.84 5.15 18.06
C SER A 294 -17.01 6.31 17.47
N LEU A 295 -17.65 7.34 16.91
CA LEU A 295 -16.94 8.52 16.43
C LEU A 295 -16.58 9.44 17.60
N GLN A 296 -17.48 9.59 18.57
CA GLN A 296 -17.23 10.36 19.79
C GLN A 296 -16.05 9.80 20.58
N ASP A 297 -16.05 8.48 20.84
CA ASP A 297 -14.93 7.82 21.54
C ASP A 297 -13.59 8.03 20.84
N ARG A 298 -13.61 8.07 19.50
CA ARG A 298 -12.40 8.39 18.72
C ARG A 298 -11.91 9.81 18.91
N ILE A 299 -12.82 10.77 18.89
CA ILE A 299 -12.54 12.20 19.04
C ILE A 299 -12.03 12.51 20.45
N ASP A 300 -12.64 11.93 21.47
CA ASP A 300 -12.36 12.24 22.87
C ASP A 300 -11.19 11.42 23.42
N ASN A 301 -11.03 10.15 23.02
CA ASN A 301 -10.07 9.22 23.63
C ASN A 301 -9.06 8.64 22.62
N THR A 302 -9.51 7.97 21.56
CA THR A 302 -8.64 7.14 20.69
C THR A 302 -7.59 7.97 19.93
N TRP A 303 -8.00 9.08 19.33
CA TRP A 303 -7.11 9.92 18.52
C TRP A 303 -6.20 10.84 19.34
N PRO A 304 -6.67 11.56 20.37
CA PRO A 304 -5.80 12.44 21.16
C PRO A 304 -4.96 11.68 22.19
N GLY A 305 -5.47 10.57 22.74
CA GLY A 305 -4.86 9.84 23.86
C GLY A 305 -3.38 9.52 23.66
N PRO A 306 -2.97 8.85 22.57
CA PRO A 306 -1.57 8.58 22.29
C PRO A 306 -0.67 9.82 22.31
N PHE A 307 -1.13 10.94 21.75
CA PHE A 307 -0.36 12.18 21.72
C PHE A 307 -0.24 12.81 23.11
N GLN A 308 -1.28 12.73 23.93
CA GLN A 308 -1.25 13.18 25.33
C GLN A 308 -0.27 12.34 26.15
N THR A 309 -0.33 11.01 26.03
CA THR A 309 0.59 10.10 26.72
C THR A 309 2.04 10.33 26.31
N VAL A 310 2.31 10.54 25.01
CA VAL A 310 3.68 10.90 24.56
C VAL A 310 4.08 12.28 25.09
N ALA A 311 3.18 13.26 25.12
CA ALA A 311 3.48 14.59 25.66
C ALA A 311 3.86 14.54 27.15
N GLU A 312 3.29 13.62 27.92
CA GLU A 312 3.58 13.44 29.34
C GLU A 312 4.88 12.66 29.58
N ILE A 313 5.07 11.52 28.90
CA ILE A 313 6.18 10.59 29.18
C ILE A 313 7.45 10.96 28.39
N PHE A 314 7.29 11.46 27.15
CA PHE A 314 8.40 11.81 26.26
C PHE A 314 8.06 13.05 25.40
N PRO A 315 8.07 14.26 25.98
CA PRO A 315 7.57 15.48 25.33
C PRO A 315 8.19 15.77 23.96
N ALA A 316 9.48 15.48 23.78
CA ALA A 316 10.17 15.63 22.50
C ALA A 316 9.59 14.72 21.40
N GLY A 317 9.01 13.59 21.78
CA GLY A 317 8.36 12.63 20.89
C GLY A 317 7.11 13.15 20.20
N VAL A 318 6.48 14.21 20.71
CA VAL A 318 5.34 14.84 20.01
C VAL A 318 5.79 15.42 18.66
N VAL A 319 7.02 15.92 18.58
CA VAL A 319 7.58 16.52 17.36
C VAL A 319 8.41 15.51 16.57
N PHE A 320 9.27 14.75 17.24
CA PHE A 320 10.20 13.82 16.58
C PHE A 320 9.67 12.39 16.42
N GLY A 321 8.51 12.11 17.00
CA GLY A 321 7.91 10.78 17.08
C GLY A 321 8.41 9.98 18.30
N CYS A 322 7.63 9.00 18.74
CA CYS A 322 8.00 8.03 19.77
C CYS A 322 8.75 6.79 19.23
N GLY A 323 9.03 6.76 17.92
CA GLY A 323 9.77 5.69 17.27
C GLY A 323 8.89 4.57 16.70
N LEU A 324 9.47 3.70 15.87
CA LEU A 324 8.71 2.63 15.23
C LEU A 324 8.11 1.67 16.27
N GLY A 325 6.82 1.36 16.10
CA GLY A 325 6.10 0.37 16.90
C GLY A 325 5.47 0.88 18.20
N CYS A 326 5.64 2.17 18.55
CA CYS A 326 4.84 2.78 19.62
C CYS A 326 3.36 2.88 19.20
N PHE A 327 2.44 2.66 20.15
CA PHE A 327 0.98 2.62 19.94
C PHE A 327 0.55 1.63 18.86
N SER A 328 1.20 0.47 18.86
CA SER A 328 0.93 -0.67 17.99
C SER A 328 1.34 -1.95 18.69
N TYR A 329 1.05 -3.10 18.07
CA TYR A 329 1.33 -4.41 18.65
C TYR A 329 2.79 -4.66 19.13
N PRO A 330 3.85 -3.97 18.64
CA PRO A 330 5.18 -4.09 19.24
C PRO A 330 5.28 -3.55 20.67
N MET A 331 4.49 -2.53 21.03
CA MET A 331 4.48 -1.91 22.37
C MET A 331 3.97 -2.84 23.45
N ASP A 332 3.09 -3.79 23.10
CA ASP A 332 2.60 -4.84 23.99
C ASP A 332 3.73 -5.72 24.56
N TYR A 333 4.89 -5.77 23.88
CA TYR A 333 6.05 -6.56 24.31
C TYR A 333 7.03 -5.77 25.19
N THR A 334 6.62 -4.61 25.71
CA THR A 334 7.48 -3.72 26.49
C THR A 334 6.83 -3.37 27.83
N ALA A 335 7.60 -2.76 28.73
CA ALA A 335 7.05 -2.25 29.99
C ALA A 335 5.99 -1.16 29.77
N LEU A 336 5.90 -0.57 28.58
CA LEU A 336 4.91 0.44 28.24
C LEU A 336 3.58 -0.16 27.71
N SER A 337 3.39 -1.47 27.80
CA SER A 337 2.17 -2.14 27.31
C SER A 337 0.88 -1.57 27.93
N GLU A 338 0.92 -1.09 29.18
CA GLU A 338 -0.22 -0.45 29.86
C GLU A 338 -0.67 0.87 29.21
N TYR A 339 0.24 1.57 28.52
CA TYR A 339 -0.03 2.82 27.82
C TYR A 339 -0.48 2.61 26.37
N ASN A 340 -0.57 1.36 25.91
CA ASN A 340 -0.92 1.06 24.53
C ASN A 340 -2.42 1.25 24.29
N LEU A 341 -2.79 2.49 23.99
CA LEU A 341 -4.12 2.85 23.52
C LEU A 341 -4.23 2.53 22.02
N PRO A 342 -5.34 1.92 21.56
CA PRO A 342 -5.54 1.67 20.14
C PRO A 342 -5.58 3.00 19.39
N LEU A 343 -4.82 3.13 18.31
CA LEU A 343 -4.85 4.29 17.43
C LEU A 343 -5.36 3.88 16.05
N ASP A 344 -6.67 3.87 15.90
CA ASP A 344 -7.39 3.46 14.69
C ASP A 344 -7.29 4.51 13.57
N ASN A 345 -6.07 4.91 13.19
CA ASN A 345 -5.79 5.80 12.08
C ASN A 345 -4.34 5.60 11.63
N PHE A 346 -4.13 5.14 10.40
CA PHE A 346 -2.79 4.84 9.89
C PHE A 346 -1.90 6.08 9.79
N TYR A 347 -2.43 7.22 9.32
CA TYR A 347 -1.63 8.44 9.18
C TYR A 347 -1.23 9.04 10.52
N MET A 348 -2.14 9.09 11.50
CA MET A 348 -1.85 9.55 12.86
C MET A 348 -0.92 8.58 13.59
N SER A 349 -1.10 7.27 13.42
CA SER A 349 -0.18 6.26 13.96
C SER A 349 1.22 6.41 13.39
N THR A 350 1.33 6.65 12.08
CA THR A 350 2.64 6.85 11.46
C THR A 350 3.24 8.19 11.86
N LEU A 351 2.42 9.23 12.03
CA LEU A 351 2.84 10.54 12.53
C LEU A 351 3.39 10.44 13.95
N ILE A 352 2.73 9.74 14.87
CA ILE A 352 3.23 9.61 16.24
C ILE A 352 4.49 8.75 16.30
N MET A 353 4.66 7.77 15.40
CA MET A 353 5.88 6.95 15.32
C MET A 353 7.07 7.68 14.69
N MET A 354 6.86 8.42 13.60
CA MET A 354 7.93 9.02 12.77
C MET A 354 8.07 10.54 12.95
N GLY A 355 7.15 11.19 13.68
CA GLY A 355 7.13 12.61 13.95
C GLY A 355 6.79 13.50 12.74
N MET A 356 7.02 14.79 12.90
CA MET A 356 6.83 15.83 11.87
C MET A 356 7.55 15.55 10.53
N PRO A 357 8.72 14.87 10.48
CA PRO A 357 9.29 14.44 9.20
C PRO A 357 8.33 13.63 8.33
N PHE A 358 7.42 12.85 8.91
CA PHE A 358 6.41 12.12 8.16
C PHE A 358 5.40 13.04 7.47
N VAL A 359 5.05 14.18 8.06
CA VAL A 359 4.17 15.18 7.41
C VAL A 359 4.78 15.67 6.11
N LEU A 360 6.09 15.96 6.11
CA LEU A 360 6.79 16.35 4.89
C LEU A 360 6.75 15.24 3.84
N PHE A 361 6.91 13.98 4.26
CA PHE A 361 6.76 12.84 3.35
C PHE A 361 5.35 12.80 2.73
N VAL A 362 4.28 12.95 3.52
CA VAL A 362 2.88 13.02 3.04
C VAL A 362 2.68 14.18 2.05
N VAL A 363 3.25 15.35 2.32
CA VAL A 363 3.24 16.49 1.38
C VAL A 363 3.93 16.12 0.06
N MET A 364 5.07 15.43 0.11
CA MET A 364 5.71 14.92 -1.10
C MET A 364 4.82 13.92 -1.84
N GLN A 365 4.09 13.05 -1.14
CA GLN A 365 3.13 12.13 -1.77
C GLN A 365 2.05 12.89 -2.53
N PHE A 366 1.44 13.89 -1.88
CA PHE A 366 0.42 14.76 -2.47
C PHE A 366 0.92 15.47 -3.74
N LEU A 367 2.14 16.03 -3.71
CA LEU A 367 2.73 16.70 -4.85
C LEU A 367 3.03 15.72 -6.01
N MET A 368 3.38 14.48 -5.69
CA MET A 368 3.74 13.45 -6.68
C MET A 368 2.52 12.81 -7.37
N VAL A 369 1.30 12.95 -6.83
CA VAL A 369 0.06 12.47 -7.47
C VAL A 369 -0.07 12.98 -8.91
N ARG A 370 0.39 14.20 -9.19
CA ARG A 370 0.31 14.78 -10.54
C ARG A 370 1.11 14.00 -11.59
N HIS A 371 2.13 13.26 -11.16
CA HIS A 371 3.00 12.47 -12.03
C HIS A 371 2.51 11.03 -12.19
N ALA A 372 1.55 10.60 -11.36
CA ALA A 372 1.00 9.27 -11.44
C ALA A 372 0.16 9.08 -12.71
N ARG A 373 0.32 7.90 -13.33
CA ARG A 373 -0.33 7.56 -14.61
C ARG A 373 -1.12 6.26 -14.56
N ASP A 374 -0.81 5.38 -13.62
CA ASP A 374 -1.53 4.12 -13.45
C ASP A 374 -2.92 4.40 -12.82
N PRO A 375 -4.03 4.18 -13.56
CA PRO A 375 -5.38 4.42 -13.04
C PRO A 375 -5.71 3.54 -11.83
N VAL A 376 -5.11 2.35 -11.73
CA VAL A 376 -5.34 1.43 -10.61
C VAL A 376 -4.71 1.99 -9.34
N LYS A 377 -3.45 2.45 -9.42
CA LYS A 377 -2.78 3.09 -8.27
C LYS A 377 -3.47 4.38 -7.85
N LEU A 378 -3.95 5.19 -8.80
CA LEU A 378 -4.72 6.40 -8.49
C LEU A 378 -6.02 6.07 -7.75
N SER A 379 -6.77 5.07 -8.21
CA SER A 379 -8.01 4.64 -7.55
C SER A 379 -7.72 4.10 -6.15
N LEU A 380 -6.72 3.22 -6.02
CA LEU A 380 -6.28 2.66 -4.75
C LEU A 380 -5.79 3.74 -3.77
N MET A 381 -5.14 4.80 -4.26
CA MET A 381 -4.72 5.94 -3.44
C MET A 381 -5.91 6.64 -2.79
N THR A 382 -6.95 6.93 -3.56
CA THR A 382 -8.20 7.48 -3.01
C THR A 382 -8.78 6.54 -1.97
N MET A 383 -8.94 5.25 -2.31
CA MET A 383 -9.58 4.30 -1.41
C MET A 383 -8.79 4.11 -0.11
N PHE A 384 -7.46 4.04 -0.19
CA PHE A 384 -6.59 3.91 0.97
C PHE A 384 -6.65 5.14 1.86
N ASN A 385 -6.62 6.35 1.29
CA ASN A 385 -6.71 7.59 2.06
C ASN A 385 -8.01 7.67 2.86
N PHE A 386 -9.15 7.27 2.29
CA PHE A 386 -10.41 7.19 3.05
C PHE A 386 -10.40 6.06 4.09
N TYR A 387 -9.90 4.89 3.73
CA TYR A 387 -9.85 3.72 4.63
C TYR A 387 -8.98 3.98 5.87
N SER A 388 -7.84 4.64 5.67
CA SER A 388 -6.81 4.91 6.68
C SER A 388 -7.23 5.87 7.80
N ILE A 389 -8.35 6.59 7.66
CA ILE A 389 -8.86 7.58 8.62
C ILE A 389 -9.29 6.90 9.93
N THR A 390 -9.78 5.68 9.80
CA THR A 390 -10.46 4.94 10.89
C THR A 390 -9.87 3.57 11.14
N ILE A 391 -8.76 3.24 10.47
CA ILE A 391 -8.10 1.94 10.53
C ILE A 391 -6.59 2.16 10.51
N GLN A 392 -5.88 1.50 11.43
CA GLN A 392 -4.45 1.64 11.64
C GLN A 392 -3.60 1.01 10.51
N CYS A 393 -4.13 0.09 9.71
CA CYS A 393 -3.48 -0.58 8.56
C CYS A 393 -2.12 -1.31 8.81
N TYR A 394 -1.59 -1.30 10.04
CA TYR A 394 -0.40 -2.08 10.43
C TYR A 394 -0.71 -3.52 10.85
N GLY A 395 -1.95 -3.82 11.23
CA GLY A 395 -2.41 -5.18 11.54
C GLY A 395 -2.32 -6.11 10.32
N PRO A 396 -3.10 -5.85 9.25
CA PRO A 396 -2.90 -6.52 7.96
C PRO A 396 -1.66 -5.97 7.26
N SER A 397 -0.57 -6.73 7.28
CA SER A 397 0.67 -6.42 6.57
C SER A 397 0.47 -6.21 5.07
N TYR A 398 -0.52 -6.85 4.46
CA TYR A 398 -0.90 -6.62 3.08
C TYR A 398 -1.42 -5.19 2.86
N ALA A 399 -2.10 -4.60 3.85
CA ALA A 399 -2.51 -3.19 3.77
C ALA A 399 -1.30 -2.24 3.81
N THR A 400 -0.35 -2.54 4.69
CA THR A 400 0.94 -1.82 4.75
C THR A 400 1.73 -1.97 3.44
N LEU A 401 1.74 -3.16 2.84
CA LEU A 401 2.33 -3.41 1.53
C LEU A 401 1.62 -2.61 0.44
N MET A 402 0.29 -2.60 0.44
CA MET A 402 -0.53 -1.87 -0.52
C MET A 402 -0.28 -0.36 -0.47
N PHE A 403 -0.12 0.22 0.72
CA PHE A 403 0.34 1.60 0.85
C PHE A 403 1.65 1.83 0.09
N GLY A 404 2.62 0.93 0.28
CA GLY A 404 3.88 0.95 -0.46
C GLY A 404 3.68 0.90 -1.98
N TYR A 405 2.82 -0.01 -2.45
CA TYR A 405 2.53 -0.21 -3.87
C TYR A 405 1.85 1.00 -4.52
N ILE A 406 0.89 1.60 -3.83
CA ILE A 406 0.14 2.79 -4.27
C ILE A 406 1.10 3.95 -4.54
N PHE A 407 2.05 4.16 -3.63
CA PHE A 407 2.98 5.29 -3.68
C PHE A 407 4.30 4.98 -4.40
N SER A 408 4.48 3.77 -4.95
CA SER A 408 5.75 3.35 -5.53
C SER A 408 6.23 4.20 -6.72
N GLU A 409 5.32 4.88 -7.44
CA GLU A 409 5.68 5.69 -8.61
C GLU A 409 6.57 6.90 -8.26
N MET A 410 6.48 7.45 -7.03
CA MET A 410 7.32 8.58 -6.61
C MET A 410 8.81 8.21 -6.55
N PHE A 411 9.12 6.93 -6.31
CA PHE A 411 10.49 6.45 -6.22
C PHE A 411 11.12 6.20 -7.59
N GLY A 412 10.33 6.13 -8.66
CA GLY A 412 10.78 5.94 -10.04
C GLY A 412 10.92 7.23 -10.87
N TYR A 413 10.49 8.38 -10.34
CA TYR A 413 10.34 9.61 -11.11
C TYR A 413 11.66 10.10 -11.78
N HIS A 414 12.75 10.18 -11.02
CA HIS A 414 14.03 10.72 -11.50
C HIS A 414 14.68 9.85 -12.59
N VAL A 415 14.56 8.52 -12.49
CA VAL A 415 15.08 7.58 -13.49
C VAL A 415 14.35 7.76 -14.81
N ARG A 416 13.02 7.89 -14.75
CA ARG A 416 12.17 8.04 -15.94
C ARG A 416 12.44 9.33 -16.72
N ASN A 417 12.81 10.42 -16.03
CA ASN A 417 13.17 11.68 -16.70
C ASN A 417 14.58 11.63 -17.32
N LYS A 418 15.54 10.93 -16.71
CA LYS A 418 16.89 10.76 -17.29
C LYS A 418 16.88 9.92 -18.57
N SER A 419 16.08 8.85 -18.63
CA SER A 419 15.93 8.03 -19.84
C SER A 419 15.23 8.75 -21.01
N ARG A 420 14.63 9.92 -20.77
CA ARG A 420 13.95 10.73 -21.79
C ARG A 420 14.79 11.84 -22.39
N VAL A 421 16.01 12.09 -21.88
CA VAL A 421 16.95 12.96 -22.59
C VAL A 421 17.26 12.25 -23.91
N PRO A 422 16.87 12.79 -25.08
CA PRO A 422 17.23 12.19 -26.35
C PRO A 422 18.74 12.05 -26.36
N GLN A 423 19.27 10.83 -26.54
CA GLN A 423 20.67 10.71 -26.89
C GLN A 423 20.87 11.60 -28.11
N GLN A 424 21.61 12.70 -27.94
CA GLN A 424 21.95 13.56 -29.06
C GLN A 424 22.45 12.63 -30.16
N PRO A 425 21.91 12.71 -31.39
CA PRO A 425 22.39 11.89 -32.48
C PRO A 425 23.90 12.10 -32.53
N LYS A 426 24.67 11.03 -32.28
CA LYS A 426 26.12 11.06 -32.39
C LYS A 426 26.38 11.62 -33.79
N LEU A 427 26.83 12.87 -33.85
CA LEU A 427 27.28 13.49 -35.09
C LEU A 427 28.26 12.48 -35.68
N LYS A 428 27.86 11.85 -36.80
CA LYS A 428 28.79 11.06 -37.59
C LYS A 428 30.01 11.96 -37.78
N PRO A 429 31.23 11.53 -37.45
CA PRO A 429 32.41 12.32 -37.79
C PRO A 429 32.29 12.62 -39.29
N MET A 430 32.16 13.90 -39.62
CA MET A 430 32.24 14.35 -41.00
C MET A 430 33.57 13.83 -41.50
N GLY A 431 33.52 12.82 -42.37
CA GLY A 431 34.68 12.38 -43.10
C GLY A 431 35.28 13.60 -43.77
N GLN A 432 36.56 13.82 -43.54
CA GLN A 432 37.37 14.75 -44.31
C GLN A 432 37.10 14.47 -45.78
N GLY A 433 36.41 15.41 -46.44
CA GLY A 433 36.15 15.37 -47.86
C GLY A 433 37.47 15.49 -48.60
N GLY A 434 37.92 14.37 -49.18
CA GLY A 434 38.85 14.38 -50.29
C GLY A 434 38.16 15.03 -51.49
N ALA A 435 38.84 16.01 -52.09
CA ALA A 435 38.38 16.71 -53.27
C ALA A 435 38.28 15.77 -54.48
N GLU A 436 37.14 15.80 -55.17
CA GLU A 436 37.05 15.43 -56.59
C GLU A 436 36.55 16.65 -57.38
N PRO A 437 37.28 17.09 -58.42
CA PRO A 437 36.81 18.11 -59.33
C PRO A 437 36.23 17.50 -60.62
N GLY A 438 35.05 17.98 -61.04
CA GLY A 438 34.74 18.09 -62.47
C GLY A 438 33.37 17.57 -62.93
N LEU A 439 32.82 18.32 -63.90
CA LEU A 439 31.69 18.04 -64.81
C LEU A 439 30.30 18.42 -64.23
N ALA A 440 29.82 19.66 -64.36
CA ALA A 440 29.39 20.38 -65.57
C ALA A 440 28.12 19.81 -66.25
N ASN A 441 27.15 20.71 -66.44
CA ASN A 441 25.99 20.69 -67.33
C ASN A 441 24.78 19.80 -66.96
N ALA A 442 23.68 20.44 -66.52
CA ALA A 442 22.52 20.70 -67.39
C ALA A 442 21.45 21.50 -66.63
N GLN A 443 21.16 22.69 -67.16
CA GLN A 443 20.03 23.54 -66.82
C GLN A 443 18.71 22.98 -67.38
N ALA A 444 17.63 23.46 -66.75
CA ALA A 444 16.29 23.68 -67.29
C ALA A 444 15.41 22.45 -67.60
N ASP A 445 14.34 22.28 -66.81
CA ASP A 445 13.04 22.73 -67.29
C ASP A 445 12.02 22.92 -66.15
N MET A 446 11.36 24.08 -66.19
CA MET A 446 10.19 24.46 -65.42
C MET A 446 8.93 24.05 -66.20
N VAL A 447 7.95 23.38 -65.60
CA VAL A 447 6.51 23.65 -65.77
C VAL A 447 5.71 23.06 -64.58
N PRO A 448 4.86 23.85 -63.89
CA PRO A 448 3.80 23.34 -63.01
C PRO A 448 2.42 23.46 -63.67
N ARG A 449 1.47 22.56 -63.33
CA ARG A 449 -0.02 22.73 -63.35
C ARG A 449 -0.76 21.38 -63.17
N PRO A 450 -2.06 21.33 -62.85
CA PRO A 450 -2.74 21.89 -61.68
C PRO A 450 -3.68 20.85 -61.00
N GLN A 451 -4.37 21.32 -59.96
CA GLN A 451 -5.37 20.63 -59.16
C GLN A 451 -6.61 20.18 -59.97
N GLY A 452 -7.18 19.06 -59.55
CA GLY A 452 -8.55 18.62 -59.77
C GLY A 452 -9.13 18.09 -58.47
#